data_AF-A0A562YDS9-F1
#
_entry.id   AF-A0A562YDS9-F1
#
_cell.length_a   1.000
_cell.length_b   1.000
_cell.length_c   1.000
_cell.angle_alpha   90.00
_cell.angle_beta   90.00
_cell.angle_gamma   90.00
#
_symmetry.space_group_name_H-M   'P 1'
#
loop_
_entity.id
_entity.type
_entity.pdbx_description
1 polymer ?
#
loop_
_entity_poly.entity_id
_entity_poly.type
_entity_poly.pdbx_seq_one_letter_code
_entity_poly.pdbx_strand_id
1 'polypeptide(L)'
;MKAVSVKEIKQELNTLSHKELQDICLRLSRFKKENKELLTYLLFESHNEAEYIESVKGYIDNEFEIINKDSFYYIRKSVRKILRNIKKYIRYSQNKETEVELLLYFCKKLKSFKPSINRSTQLQNMYHRQLILAKKLISKFHDDLQYDYHILIEELK
;
A
#
# COMPACT_ATOMS: atom_id res chain seq x y z
N MET A 1 3.86 -23.18 -19.99
CA MET A 1 2.81 -23.91 -19.25
C MET A 1 1.62 -22.97 -19.06
N LYS A 2 0.37 -23.42 -19.26
CA LYS A 2 -0.82 -22.60 -18.95
C LYS A 2 -1.16 -22.77 -17.47
N ALA A 3 -1.47 -21.67 -16.79
CA ALA A 3 -1.96 -21.73 -15.41
C ALA A 3 -3.42 -22.23 -15.39
N VAL A 4 -3.73 -23.12 -14.45
CA VAL A 4 -5.09 -23.59 -14.15
C VAL A 4 -5.89 -22.54 -13.39
N SER A 5 -7.22 -22.67 -13.36
CA SER A 5 -8.10 -21.70 -12.72
C SER A 5 -7.98 -21.72 -11.18
N VAL A 6 -8.32 -20.60 -10.53
CA VAL A 6 -8.37 -20.53 -9.05
C VAL A 6 -9.34 -21.56 -8.46
N LYS A 7 -10.42 -21.90 -9.19
CA LYS A 7 -11.40 -22.91 -8.77
C LYS A 7 -10.78 -24.31 -8.70
N GLU A 8 -10.03 -24.70 -9.73
CA GLU A 8 -9.33 -26.00 -9.77
C GLU A 8 -8.24 -26.05 -8.70
N ILE A 9 -7.45 -24.98 -8.55
CA ILE A 9 -6.43 -24.88 -7.47
C ILE A 9 -7.10 -25.08 -6.11
N LYS A 10 -8.24 -24.41 -5.85
CA LYS A 10 -8.97 -24.55 -4.60
C LYS A 10 -9.47 -25.97 -4.37
N GLN A 11 -9.99 -26.64 -5.40
CA GLN A 11 -10.45 -28.02 -5.31
C GLN A 11 -9.30 -28.96 -4.94
N GLU A 12 -8.14 -28.80 -5.56
CA GLU A 12 -6.95 -29.60 -5.25
C GLU A 12 -6.41 -29.32 -3.84
N LEU A 13 -6.33 -28.05 -3.41
CA LEU A 13 -5.88 -27.73 -2.06
C LEU A 13 -6.75 -28.38 -0.97
N ASN A 14 -8.04 -28.63 -1.24
CA ASN A 14 -8.94 -29.27 -0.28
C ASN A 14 -8.71 -30.78 -0.14
N THR A 15 -7.99 -31.43 -1.06
CA THR A 15 -7.67 -32.87 -0.98
C THR A 15 -6.39 -33.14 -0.19
N LEU A 16 -5.59 -32.10 0.07
CA LEU A 16 -4.27 -32.20 0.69
C LEU A 16 -4.35 -32.21 2.22
N SER A 17 -3.38 -32.89 2.84
CA SER A 17 -3.17 -32.84 4.28
C SER A 17 -2.61 -31.50 4.74
N HIS A 18 -2.71 -31.22 6.05
CA HIS A 18 -2.16 -30.00 6.65
C HIS A 18 -0.65 -29.84 6.38
N LYS A 19 0.11 -30.93 6.44
CA LYS A 19 1.56 -30.93 6.22
C LYS A 19 1.89 -30.57 4.76
N GLU A 20 1.18 -31.16 3.80
CA GLU A 20 1.37 -30.86 2.38
C GLU A 20 1.01 -29.40 2.05
N LEU A 21 -0.06 -28.88 2.64
CA LEU A 21 -0.43 -27.47 2.53
C LEU A 21 0.67 -26.55 3.07
N GLN A 22 1.22 -26.88 4.25
CA GLN A 22 2.32 -26.12 4.83
C GLN A 22 3.56 -26.12 3.93
N ASP A 23 3.93 -27.29 3.39
CA ASP A 23 5.06 -27.43 2.48
C ASP A 23 4.87 -26.61 1.20
N ILE A 24 3.65 -26.56 0.65
CA ILE A 24 3.31 -25.71 -0.49
C ILE A 24 3.45 -24.23 -0.13
N CYS A 25 2.90 -23.78 1.01
CA CYS A 25 3.02 -22.40 1.47
C CYS A 25 4.50 -21.98 1.64
N LEU A 26 5.33 -22.85 2.21
CA LEU A 26 6.77 -22.62 2.37
C LEU A 26 7.49 -22.58 1.02
N ARG A 27 7.10 -23.42 0.07
CA ARG A 27 7.66 -23.38 -1.30
C ARG A 27 7.28 -22.08 -2.01
N LEU A 28 6.02 -21.63 -1.89
CA LEU A 28 5.55 -20.36 -2.45
C LEU A 28 6.28 -19.15 -1.86
N SER A 29 6.56 -19.16 -0.55
CA SER A 29 7.28 -18.09 0.13
C SER A 29 8.74 -17.98 -0.33
N ARG A 30 9.40 -19.11 -0.61
CA ARG A 30 10.76 -19.16 -1.17
C ARG A 30 10.80 -18.73 -2.64
N PHE A 31 9.72 -18.97 -3.38
CA PHE A 31 9.66 -18.69 -4.81
C PHE A 31 9.59 -17.19 -5.15
N LYS A 32 8.79 -16.42 -4.40
CA LYS A 32 8.60 -14.98 -4.68
C LYS A 32 8.61 -14.15 -3.41
N LYS A 33 9.38 -13.06 -3.41
CA LYS A 33 9.43 -12.11 -2.29
C LYS A 33 8.05 -11.62 -1.87
N GLU A 34 7.20 -11.27 -2.84
CA GLU A 34 5.83 -10.78 -2.57
C GLU A 34 4.95 -11.83 -1.85
N ASN A 35 5.17 -13.12 -2.08
CA ASN A 35 4.44 -14.18 -1.38
C ASN A 35 4.89 -14.25 0.08
N LYS A 36 6.21 -14.12 0.32
CA LYS A 36 6.76 -14.07 1.67
C LYS A 36 6.26 -12.84 2.43
N GLU A 37 6.26 -11.67 1.79
CA GLU A 37 5.72 -10.43 2.37
C GLU A 37 4.23 -10.58 2.72
N LEU A 38 3.39 -11.12 1.82
CA LEU A 38 1.97 -11.37 2.11
C LEU A 38 1.77 -12.38 3.25
N LEU A 39 2.52 -13.48 3.27
CA LEU A 39 2.47 -14.44 4.39
C LEU A 39 2.91 -13.80 5.70
N THR A 40 3.88 -12.89 5.65
CA THR A 40 4.33 -12.15 6.83
C THR A 40 3.17 -11.32 7.39
N TYR A 41 2.50 -10.56 6.52
CA TYR A 41 1.31 -9.81 6.90
C TYR A 41 0.22 -10.72 7.50
N LEU A 42 -0.17 -11.77 6.78
CA LEU A 42 -1.29 -12.64 7.18
C LEU A 42 -1.04 -13.33 8.52
N LEU A 43 0.19 -13.79 8.78
CA LEU A 43 0.52 -14.59 9.96
C LEU A 43 0.96 -13.75 11.16
N PHE A 44 1.54 -12.57 10.95
CA PHE A 44 2.21 -11.82 12.01
C PHE A 44 1.75 -10.36 12.17
N GLU A 45 1.09 -9.75 11.18
CA GLU A 45 0.76 -8.31 11.26
C GLU A 45 -0.75 -8.07 11.23
N SER A 46 -1.53 -8.97 10.62
CA SER A 46 -2.98 -8.83 10.42
C SER A 46 -3.82 -8.72 11.69
N HIS A 47 -3.27 -9.08 12.84
CA HIS A 47 -3.93 -8.97 14.14
C HIS A 47 -3.77 -7.58 14.79
N ASN A 48 -2.85 -6.74 14.28
CA ASN A 48 -2.62 -5.39 14.77
C ASN A 48 -2.42 -4.41 13.60
N GLU A 49 -3.55 -3.96 13.04
CA GLU A 49 -3.54 -3.11 11.85
C GLU A 49 -2.88 -1.75 12.10
N ALA A 50 -2.99 -1.21 13.32
CA ALA A 50 -2.38 0.07 13.67
C ALA A 50 -0.84 0.01 13.60
N GLU A 51 -0.24 -1.06 14.16
CA GLU A 51 1.20 -1.30 14.07
C GLU A 51 1.65 -1.56 12.63
N TYR A 52 0.84 -2.30 11.86
CA TYR A 52 1.09 -2.52 10.44
C TYR A 52 1.17 -1.18 9.68
N ILE A 53 0.18 -0.30 9.89
CA ILE A 53 0.15 1.02 9.28
C ILE A 53 1.40 1.83 9.62
N GLU A 54 1.80 1.88 10.90
CA GLU A 54 3.01 2.60 11.33
C GLU A 54 4.29 2.04 10.69
N SER A 55 4.39 0.71 10.57
CA SER A 55 5.52 0.08 9.88
C SER A 55 5.61 0.52 8.40
N VAL A 56 4.47 0.62 7.72
CA VAL A 56 4.41 1.06 6.33
C VAL A 56 4.68 2.56 6.22
N LYS A 57 4.21 3.39 7.17
CA LYS A 57 4.57 4.82 7.23
C LYS A 57 6.09 5.00 7.38
N GLY A 58 6.72 4.25 8.28
CA GLY A 58 8.18 4.23 8.42
C GLY A 58 8.90 3.82 7.13
N TYR A 59 8.38 2.82 6.41
CA TYR A 59 8.90 2.49 5.07
C TYR A 59 8.78 3.66 4.08
N ILE A 60 7.63 4.34 4.06
CA ILE A 60 7.39 5.51 3.19
C ILE A 60 8.40 6.62 3.51
N ASP A 61 8.63 6.92 4.78
CA ASP A 61 9.58 7.94 5.22
C ASP A 61 10.99 7.65 4.71
N ASN A 62 11.49 6.44 4.97
CA ASN A 62 12.80 6.00 4.54
C ASN A 62 12.97 6.12 3.00
N GLU A 63 11.97 5.73 2.22
CA GLU A 63 12.07 5.84 0.76
C GLU A 63 12.01 7.28 0.26
N PHE A 64 11.27 8.17 0.94
CA PHE A 64 11.24 9.59 0.58
C PHE A 64 12.57 10.31 0.90
N GLU A 65 13.27 9.89 1.94
CA GLU A 65 14.58 10.45 2.32
C GLU A 65 15.66 10.14 1.27
N ILE A 66 15.67 8.92 0.74
CA ILE A 66 16.68 8.47 -0.23
C ILE A 66 16.35 8.87 -1.69
N ILE A 67 15.33 9.68 -1.93
CA ILE A 67 15.01 10.13 -3.29
C ILE A 67 16.17 10.96 -3.84
N ASN A 68 16.69 10.55 -4.99
CA ASN A 68 17.60 11.36 -5.80
C ASN A 68 16.86 12.63 -6.28
N LYS A 69 17.38 13.80 -5.89
CA LYS A 69 16.82 15.13 -6.15
C LYS A 69 17.52 15.86 -7.31
N ASP A 70 18.48 15.24 -7.99
CA ASP A 70 19.27 15.85 -9.06
C ASP A 70 18.40 16.27 -10.25
N SER A 71 17.30 15.55 -10.47
CA SER A 71 16.35 15.84 -11.55
C SER A 71 14.93 15.42 -11.20
N PHE A 72 13.95 16.17 -11.69
CA PHE A 72 12.53 15.78 -11.64
C PHE A 72 12.24 14.45 -12.33
N TYR A 73 13.11 13.97 -13.23
CA TYR A 73 13.02 12.61 -13.75
C TYR A 73 13.19 11.57 -12.63
N TYR A 74 14.26 11.68 -11.83
CA TYR A 74 14.53 10.74 -10.73
C TYR A 74 13.50 10.85 -9.63
N ILE A 75 13.08 12.06 -9.26
CA ILE A 75 12.00 12.28 -8.29
C ILE A 75 10.72 11.56 -8.73
N ARG A 76 10.26 11.80 -9.97
CA ARG A 76 9.06 11.12 -10.51
C ARG A 76 9.22 9.60 -10.58
N LYS A 77 10.44 9.10 -10.84
CA LYS A 77 10.72 7.66 -10.86
C LYS A 77 10.57 7.07 -9.46
N SER A 78 11.19 7.68 -8.45
CA SER A 78 11.14 7.21 -7.06
C SER A 78 9.74 7.33 -6.46
N VAL A 79 9.07 8.47 -6.62
CA VAL A 79 7.69 8.66 -6.10
C VAL A 79 6.72 7.63 -6.70
N ARG A 80 6.85 7.28 -7.99
CA ARG A 80 6.04 6.20 -8.60
C ARG A 80 6.34 4.82 -8.01
N LYS A 81 7.61 4.54 -7.68
CA LYS A 81 8.02 3.29 -7.02
C LYS A 81 7.40 3.21 -5.62
N ILE A 82 7.50 4.30 -4.84
CA ILE A 82 6.91 4.40 -3.50
C ILE A 82 5.41 4.13 -3.57
N LEU A 83 4.68 4.86 -4.41
CA LEU A 83 3.23 4.68 -4.55
C LEU A 83 2.84 3.25 -4.97
N ARG A 84 3.64 2.61 -5.84
CA ARG A 84 3.42 1.21 -6.23
C ARG A 84 3.55 0.26 -5.03
N ASN A 85 4.55 0.46 -4.18
CA ASN A 85 4.74 -0.36 -2.99
C ASN A 85 3.66 -0.10 -1.94
N ILE A 86 3.24 1.14 -1.73
CA ILE A 86 2.09 1.47 -0.86
C ILE A 86 0.84 0.71 -1.33
N LYS A 87 0.52 0.75 -2.62
CA LYS A 87 -0.63 -0.01 -3.17
C LYS A 87 -0.50 -1.53 -3.04
N LYS A 88 0.72 -2.04 -2.95
CA LYS A 88 0.99 -3.45 -2.70
C LYS A 88 0.70 -3.79 -1.22
N TYR A 89 1.19 -2.99 -0.29
CA TYR A 89 0.91 -3.13 1.15
C TYR A 89 -0.58 -3.00 1.49
N ILE A 90 -1.25 -2.01 0.91
CA ILE A 90 -2.72 -1.86 0.99
C ILE A 90 -3.44 -3.14 0.53
N ARG A 91 -2.94 -3.80 -0.52
CA ARG A 91 -3.56 -5.02 -1.05
C ARG A 91 -3.36 -6.23 -0.13
N TYR A 92 -2.28 -6.24 0.65
CA TYR A 92 -2.07 -7.26 1.66
C TYR A 92 -3.11 -7.12 2.76
N SER A 93 -3.34 -5.88 3.23
CA SER A 93 -4.32 -5.58 4.26
C SER A 93 -5.77 -5.81 3.83
N GLN A 94 -6.16 -5.33 2.65
CA GLN A 94 -7.55 -5.29 2.18
C GLN A 94 -8.51 -4.46 3.07
N ASN A 95 -8.02 -3.85 4.16
CA ASN A 95 -8.77 -2.92 4.99
C ASN A 95 -8.88 -1.55 4.28
N LYS A 96 -10.09 -0.97 4.31
CA LYS A 96 -10.39 0.31 3.67
C LYS A 96 -9.83 1.50 4.46
N GLU A 97 -9.81 1.43 5.78
CA GLU A 97 -9.26 2.48 6.64
C GLU A 97 -7.75 2.59 6.43
N THR A 98 -7.05 1.45 6.43
CA THR A 98 -5.63 1.33 6.05
C THR A 98 -5.35 1.92 4.67
N GLU A 99 -6.22 1.64 3.69
CA GLU A 99 -6.10 2.21 2.35
C GLU A 99 -6.16 3.74 2.38
N VAL A 100 -7.12 4.32 3.10
CA VAL A 100 -7.26 5.77 3.24
C VAL A 100 -6.05 6.37 3.95
N GLU A 101 -5.66 5.80 5.09
CA GLU A 101 -4.61 6.34 5.93
C GLU A 101 -3.25 6.38 5.23
N LEU A 102 -2.88 5.29 4.53
CA LEU A 102 -1.63 5.23 3.79
C LEU A 102 -1.62 6.15 2.56
N LEU A 103 -2.77 6.35 1.90
CA LEU A 103 -2.90 7.31 0.80
C LEU A 103 -2.76 8.75 1.28
N LEU A 104 -3.40 9.10 2.40
CA LEU A 104 -3.30 10.43 3.00
C LEU A 104 -1.86 10.69 3.50
N TYR A 105 -1.22 9.70 4.13
CA TYR A 105 0.17 9.82 4.55
C TYR A 105 1.12 10.05 3.36
N PHE A 106 0.97 9.28 2.28
CA PHE A 106 1.70 9.51 1.04
C PHE A 106 1.52 10.93 0.51
N CYS A 107 0.27 11.42 0.49
CA CYS A 107 -0.04 12.78 0.08
C CYS A 107 0.65 13.82 0.97
N LYS A 108 0.64 13.63 2.30
CA LYS A 108 1.35 14.48 3.27
C LYS A 108 2.84 14.56 2.96
N LYS A 109 3.50 13.40 2.82
CA LYS A 109 4.93 13.32 2.48
C LYS A 109 5.23 13.98 1.14
N LEU A 110 4.43 13.70 0.12
CA LEU A 110 4.62 14.26 -1.21
C LEU A 110 4.43 15.79 -1.24
N LYS A 111 3.45 16.34 -0.52
CA LYS A 111 3.23 17.80 -0.43
C LYS A 111 4.38 18.51 0.29
N SER A 112 4.88 17.92 1.38
CA SER A 112 6.00 18.47 2.16
C SER A 112 7.38 18.30 1.50
N PHE A 113 7.47 17.49 0.43
CA PHE A 113 8.73 17.15 -0.22
C PHE A 113 9.41 18.37 -0.88
N LYS A 114 10.74 18.41 -0.77
CA LYS A 114 11.60 19.39 -1.45
C LYS A 114 12.57 18.68 -2.41
N PRO A 115 12.71 19.15 -3.67
CA PRO A 115 12.09 20.34 -4.26
C PRO A 115 10.57 20.20 -4.47
N SER A 116 9.86 21.34 -4.40
CA SER A 116 8.39 21.35 -4.41
C SER A 116 7.79 20.65 -5.63
N ILE A 117 6.75 19.87 -5.40
CA ILE A 117 6.00 19.16 -6.44
C ILE A 117 5.31 20.09 -7.43
N ASN A 118 5.11 21.37 -7.08
CA ASN A 118 4.49 22.36 -7.96
C ASN A 118 5.28 22.64 -9.23
N ARG A 119 6.55 22.27 -9.24
CA ARG A 119 7.43 22.33 -10.42
C ARG A 119 7.21 21.15 -11.39
N SER A 120 6.32 20.22 -11.06
CA SER A 120 6.01 19.06 -11.90
C SER A 120 4.52 18.75 -11.92
N THR A 121 3.90 19.03 -13.06
CA THR A 121 2.48 18.71 -13.33
C THR A 121 2.15 17.23 -13.07
N GLN A 122 3.10 16.33 -13.36
CA GLN A 122 2.90 14.89 -13.15
C GLN A 122 2.88 14.50 -11.68
N LEU A 123 3.68 15.17 -10.83
CA LEU A 123 3.66 14.95 -9.38
C LEU A 123 2.39 15.54 -8.77
N GLN A 124 1.97 16.75 -9.19
CA GLN A 124 0.69 17.35 -8.78
C GLN A 124 -0.48 16.44 -9.17
N ASN A 125 -0.54 15.98 -10.42
CA ASN A 125 -1.59 15.08 -10.89
C ASN A 125 -1.60 13.75 -10.12
N MET A 126 -0.44 13.26 -9.68
CA MET A 126 -0.37 12.04 -8.86
C MET A 126 -0.95 12.28 -7.46
N TYR A 127 -0.55 13.39 -6.84
CA TYR A 127 -1.05 13.84 -5.54
C TYR A 127 -2.57 14.02 -5.55
N HIS A 128 -3.11 14.80 -6.50
CA HIS A 128 -4.54 15.04 -6.60
C HIS A 128 -5.34 13.76 -6.86
N ARG A 129 -4.82 12.85 -7.70
CA ARG A 129 -5.47 11.55 -7.91
C ARG A 129 -5.54 10.71 -6.64
N GLN A 130 -4.48 10.70 -5.81
CA GLN A 130 -4.51 9.94 -4.57
C GLN A 130 -5.47 10.58 -3.55
N LEU A 131 -5.51 11.91 -3.45
CA LEU A 131 -6.51 12.61 -2.64
C LEU A 131 -7.94 12.33 -3.07
N ILE A 132 -8.23 12.34 -4.38
CA ILE A 132 -9.57 12.04 -4.91
C ILE A 132 -9.97 10.61 -4.55
N LEU A 133 -9.05 9.65 -4.68
CA LEU A 133 -9.29 8.26 -4.29
C LEU A 133 -9.58 8.15 -2.80
N ALA A 134 -8.78 8.78 -1.94
CA ALA A 134 -9.01 8.78 -0.49
C ALA A 134 -10.38 9.37 -0.15
N LYS A 135 -10.74 10.54 -0.70
CA LYS A 135 -12.06 11.17 -0.52
C LYS A 135 -13.22 10.26 -0.91
N LYS A 136 -13.10 9.54 -2.03
CA LYS A 136 -14.13 8.60 -2.51
C LYS A 136 -14.28 7.37 -1.61
N LEU A 137 -13.20 6.93 -0.96
CA LEU A 137 -13.26 5.84 0.00
C LEU A 137 -13.89 6.30 1.31
N ILE A 138 -13.47 7.47 1.80
CA ILE A 138 -13.99 8.10 3.02
C ILE A 138 -15.50 8.29 2.92
N SER A 139 -16.04 8.75 1.79
CA SER A 139 -17.48 8.95 1.61
C SER A 139 -18.34 7.67 1.73
N LYS A 140 -17.72 6.51 1.94
CA LYS A 140 -18.40 5.22 2.18
C LYS A 140 -18.30 4.76 3.64
N PHE A 141 -17.57 5.49 4.48
CA PHE A 141 -17.44 5.21 5.91
C PHE A 141 -18.64 5.74 6.68
N HIS A 142 -18.72 5.38 7.95
CA HIS A 142 -19.67 5.98 8.89
C HIS A 142 -19.35 7.46 9.12
N ASP A 143 -20.37 8.26 9.43
CA ASP A 143 -20.26 9.73 9.51
C ASP A 143 -19.20 10.21 10.50
N ASP A 144 -19.06 9.55 11.65
CA ASP A 144 -18.03 9.87 12.65
C ASP A 144 -16.62 9.74 12.06
N LEU A 145 -16.35 8.62 11.38
CA LEU A 145 -15.05 8.36 10.75
C LEU A 145 -14.82 9.28 9.54
N GLN A 146 -15.89 9.67 8.83
CA GLN A 146 -15.79 10.68 7.77
C GLN A 146 -15.29 12.01 8.33
N TYR A 147 -15.86 12.46 9.44
CA TYR A 147 -15.50 13.72 10.08
C TYR A 147 -14.01 13.75 10.46
N ASP A 148 -13.51 12.67 11.08
CA ASP A 148 -12.10 12.56 11.47
C ASP A 148 -11.15 12.68 10.26
N TYR A 149 -11.45 11.96 9.17
CA TYR A 149 -10.63 12.04 7.96
C TYR A 149 -10.79 13.37 7.22
N HIS A 150 -11.93 14.05 7.34
CA HIS A 150 -12.10 15.37 6.76
C HIS A 150 -11.15 16.39 7.37
N ILE A 151 -10.94 16.36 8.70
CA ILE A 151 -9.96 17.21 9.37
C ILE A 151 -8.55 16.99 8.80
N LEU A 152 -8.13 15.71 8.67
CA LEU A 152 -6.84 15.35 8.09
C LEU A 152 -6.67 15.83 6.64
N ILE A 153 -7.75 15.83 5.86
CA ILE A 153 -7.73 16.34 4.48
C ILE A 153 -7.61 17.86 4.44
N GLU A 154 -8.23 18.59 5.37
CA GLU A 154 -8.11 20.05 5.44
C GLU A 154 -6.67 20.48 5.71
N GLU A 155 -5.94 19.76 6.57
CA GLU A 155 -4.49 19.98 6.78
C GLU A 155 -3.65 19.78 5.51
N LEU A 156 -4.18 19.03 4.54
CA LEU A 156 -3.54 18.76 3.26
C LEU A 156 -3.93 19.77 2.17
N LYS A 157 -4.86 20.70 2.40
CA LYS A 157 -5.11 21.82 1.46
C LYS A 157 -3.99 22.85 1.53
#